data_AF-A0A2V8LWI7-F1
#
_entry.id   AF-A0A2V8LWI7-F1
#
_cell.length_a   1.000
_cell.length_b   1.000
_cell.length_c   1.000
_cell.angle_alpha   90.00
_cell.angle_beta   90.00
_cell.angle_gamma   90.00
#
_symmetry.space_group_name_H-M   'P 1'
#
loop_
_entity.id
_entity.type
_entity.pdbx_description
1 polymer ?
#
loop_
_entity_poly.entity_id
_entity_poly.type
_entity_poly.pdbx_seq_one_letter_code
_entity_poly.pdbx_strand_id
1 'polypeptide(L)'
;MATGLYSRPLMSSNFSVHSIDARGLSATDGLLLLVTRSLDKLKAGEILEILSDNPSAEHDLTAWSRLTANRWIGTTTSNGRKSHRIEKGSSLRVLTDR
;
A
#
# COMPACT_ATOMS: atom_id res chain seq x y z
N MET A 1 8.29 17.91 46.38
CA MET A 1 9.09 17.53 45.20
C MET A 1 8.44 16.31 44.58
N ALA A 2 7.61 16.49 43.55
CA ALA A 2 6.92 15.39 42.88
C ALA A 2 7.22 15.49 41.38
N THR A 3 8.05 14.58 40.89
CA THR A 3 8.41 14.41 39.48
C THR A 3 7.17 13.94 38.72
N GLY A 4 6.51 14.86 38.04
CA GLY A 4 5.40 14.56 37.13
C GLY A 4 5.87 13.65 36.01
N LEU A 5 5.36 12.42 36.01
CA LEU A 5 5.52 11.45 34.95
C LEU A 5 4.87 12.02 33.67
N TYR A 6 5.70 12.36 32.68
CA TYR A 6 5.22 12.63 31.32
C TYR A 6 4.66 11.34 30.73
N SER A 7 3.35 11.15 30.85
CA SER A 7 2.61 10.21 30.00
C SER A 7 2.74 10.68 28.56
N ARG A 8 3.73 10.14 27.84
CA ARG A 8 3.81 10.23 26.38
C ARG A 8 2.47 9.75 25.82
N PRO A 9 1.68 10.59 25.10
CA PRO A 9 0.60 10.05 24.32
C PRO A 9 1.22 9.08 23.31
N LEU A 10 0.78 7.84 23.32
CA LEU A 10 1.02 6.91 22.22
C LEU A 10 0.45 7.62 20.99
N MET A 11 1.30 8.15 20.11
CA MET A 11 0.88 8.55 18.78
C MET A 11 0.34 7.29 18.12
N SER A 12 -0.95 7.03 18.29
CA SER A 12 -1.72 6.18 17.43
C SER A 12 -1.76 6.92 16.10
N SER A 13 -0.70 6.77 15.31
CA SER A 13 -0.68 7.15 13.92
C SER A 13 -1.85 6.40 13.29
N ASN A 14 -2.94 7.11 13.06
CA ASN A 14 -4.15 6.56 12.49
C ASN A 14 -3.86 6.30 11.01
N PHE A 15 -3.26 5.15 10.69
CA PHE A 15 -2.96 4.78 9.32
C PHE A 15 -4.29 4.48 8.62
N SER A 16 -4.73 5.38 7.75
CA SER A 16 -5.88 5.13 6.89
C SER A 16 -5.52 3.99 5.93
N VAL A 17 -6.24 2.88 6.05
CA VAL A 17 -6.12 1.75 5.13
C VAL A 17 -7.25 1.85 4.10
N HIS A 18 -6.88 1.88 2.83
CA HIS A 18 -7.81 1.84 1.71
C HIS A 18 -7.73 0.48 1.04
N SER A 19 -8.87 -0.18 0.82
CA SER A 19 -8.90 -1.51 0.18
C SER A 19 -9.49 -1.46 -1.22
N ILE A 20 -8.88 -2.18 -2.15
CA ILE A 20 -9.39 -2.39 -3.51
C ILE A 20 -9.44 -3.89 -3.84
N ASP A 21 -10.42 -4.28 -4.66
CA ASP A 21 -10.56 -5.65 -5.15
C ASP A 21 -10.05 -5.72 -6.60
N ALA A 22 -8.92 -6.41 -6.78
CA ALA A 22 -8.30 -6.65 -8.08
C ALA A 22 -8.59 -8.06 -8.63
N ARG A 23 -9.27 -8.92 -7.87
CA ARG A 23 -9.66 -10.28 -8.28
C ARG A 23 -8.50 -11.05 -8.94
N GLY A 24 -8.71 -11.58 -10.15
CA GLY A 24 -7.71 -12.32 -10.92
C GLY A 24 -6.84 -11.48 -11.86
N LEU A 25 -6.83 -10.14 -11.73
CA LEU A 25 -6.08 -9.28 -12.65
C LEU A 25 -4.57 -9.56 -12.57
N SER A 26 -3.91 -9.64 -13.71
CA SER A 26 -2.45 -9.66 -13.83
C SER A 26 -1.89 -8.29 -14.18
N ALA A 27 -0.56 -8.14 -14.16
CA ALA A 27 0.10 -6.93 -14.65
C ALA A 27 -0.33 -6.56 -16.08
N THR A 28 -0.50 -7.54 -16.98
CA THR A 28 -0.95 -7.32 -18.37
C THR A 28 -2.43 -6.98 -18.49
N ASP A 29 -3.27 -7.41 -17.54
CA ASP A 29 -4.71 -7.10 -17.51
C ASP A 29 -5.04 -5.77 -16.83
N GLY A 30 -4.02 -5.03 -16.35
CA GLY A 30 -4.19 -3.71 -15.76
C GLY A 30 -4.20 -3.66 -14.24
N LEU A 31 -3.74 -4.72 -13.54
CA LEU A 31 -3.53 -4.69 -12.08
C LEU A 31 -2.73 -3.46 -11.65
N LEU A 32 -1.61 -3.21 -12.31
CA LEU A 32 -0.71 -2.10 -11.97
C LEU A 32 -1.35 -0.73 -12.22
N LEU A 33 -2.22 -0.62 -13.24
CA LEU A 33 -2.96 0.61 -13.54
C LEU A 33 -4.01 0.89 -12.44
N LEU A 34 -4.77 -0.14 -12.03
CA LEU A 34 -5.74 -0.04 -10.93
C LEU A 34 -5.06 0.39 -9.63
N VAL A 35 -3.96 -0.27 -9.28
CA VAL A 35 -3.15 0.01 -8.10
C VAL A 35 -2.60 1.43 -8.15
N THR A 36 -2.06 1.84 -9.30
CA THR A 36 -1.52 3.19 -9.52
C THR A 36 -2.59 4.26 -9.28
N ARG A 37 -3.77 4.13 -9.89
CA ARG A 37 -4.88 5.09 -9.73
C ARG A 37 -5.42 5.15 -8.31
N SER A 38 -5.36 4.04 -7.58
CA SER A 38 -5.83 3.96 -6.21
C SER A 38 -4.81 4.59 -5.24
N LEU A 39 -3.52 4.29 -5.42
CA LEU A 39 -2.41 4.92 -4.67
C LEU A 39 -2.24 6.40 -4.96
N ASP A 40 -2.69 6.89 -6.12
CA ASP A 40 -2.63 8.33 -6.44
C ASP A 40 -3.56 9.17 -5.55
N LYS A 41 -4.65 8.55 -5.07
CA LYS A 41 -5.60 9.18 -4.15
C LYS A 41 -5.12 9.19 -2.68
N LEU A 42 -4.03 8.49 -2.39
CA LEU A 42 -3.50 8.32 -1.04
C LEU A 42 -2.42 9.36 -0.73
N LYS A 43 -2.39 9.78 0.54
CA LYS A 43 -1.31 10.59 1.08
C LYS A 43 -0.09 9.71 1.37
N ALA A 44 1.08 10.32 1.38
CA ALA A 44 2.30 9.64 1.79
C ALA A 44 2.16 9.04 3.19
N GLY A 45 2.54 7.77 3.34
CA GLY A 45 2.38 7.00 4.58
C GLY A 45 1.02 6.30 4.75
N GLU A 46 0.03 6.52 3.86
CA GLU A 46 -1.21 5.73 3.87
C GLU A 46 -1.03 4.38 3.17
N ILE A 47 -1.87 3.40 3.52
CA ILE A 47 -1.73 2.01 3.06
C ILE A 47 -2.85 1.68 2.08
N LEU A 48 -2.48 1.13 0.92
CA LEU A 48 -3.38 0.47 -0.01
C LEU A 48 -3.32 -1.05 0.23
N GLU A 49 -4.47 -1.64 0.53
CA GLU A 49 -4.69 -3.08 0.57
C GLU A 49 -5.33 -3.53 -0.75
N ILE A 50 -4.76 -4.56 -1.37
CA ILE A 50 -5.16 -5.10 -2.67
C ILE A 50 -5.56 -6.55 -2.49
N LEU A 51 -6.85 -6.84 -2.63
CA LEU A 51 -7.36 -8.21 -2.66
C LEU A 51 -7.14 -8.80 -4.05
N SER A 52 -6.47 -9.94 -4.11
CA SER A 52 -6.16 -10.61 -5.37
C SER A 52 -6.13 -12.12 -5.19
N ASP A 53 -6.76 -12.84 -6.10
CA ASP A 53 -6.71 -14.31 -6.17
C ASP A 53 -5.63 -14.78 -7.16
N ASN A 54 -5.02 -13.85 -7.92
CA ASN A 54 -3.96 -14.17 -8.87
C ASN A 54 -2.63 -14.49 -8.13
N PRO A 55 -2.03 -15.69 -8.35
CA PRO A 55 -0.77 -16.06 -7.71
C PRO A 55 0.41 -15.17 -8.09
N SER A 56 0.40 -14.58 -9.29
CA SER A 56 1.48 -13.70 -9.77
C SER A 56 1.43 -12.29 -9.16
N ALA A 57 0.30 -11.91 -8.56
CA ALA A 57 0.08 -10.55 -8.07
C ALA A 57 1.11 -10.13 -7.01
N GLU A 58 1.54 -11.02 -6.12
CA GLU A 58 2.57 -10.71 -5.13
C GLU A 58 3.89 -10.30 -5.79
N HIS A 59 4.32 -11.06 -6.80
CA HIS A 59 5.57 -10.79 -7.52
C HIS A 59 5.49 -9.46 -8.28
N ASP A 60 4.40 -9.27 -9.02
CA ASP A 60 4.15 -8.06 -9.81
C ASP A 60 4.10 -6.81 -8.92
N LEU A 61 3.37 -6.86 -7.81
CA LEU A 61 3.21 -5.74 -6.88
C LEU A 61 4.50 -5.43 -6.12
N THR A 62 5.29 -6.44 -5.76
CA THR A 62 6.59 -6.26 -5.11
C THR A 62 7.57 -5.57 -6.04
N ALA A 63 7.67 -6.03 -7.29
CA ALA A 63 8.53 -5.42 -8.31
C ALA A 63 8.09 -3.98 -8.61
N TRP A 64 6.79 -3.77 -8.82
CA TRP A 64 6.23 -2.44 -9.08
C TRP A 64 6.45 -1.46 -7.92
N SER A 65 6.33 -1.91 -6.67
CA SER A 65 6.56 -1.05 -5.49
C SER A 65 7.98 -0.50 -5.49
N ARG A 66 8.98 -1.34 -5.80
CA ARG A 66 10.39 -0.93 -5.91
C ARG A 66 10.61 0.10 -7.02
N LEU A 67 10.03 -0.12 -8.20
CA LEU A 67 10.16 0.79 -9.35
C LEU A 67 9.50 2.15 -9.13
N THR A 68 8.46 2.20 -8.29
CA THR A 68 7.65 3.40 -8.06
C THR A 68 7.96 4.11 -6.74
N ALA A 69 9.03 3.70 -6.06
CA ALA A 69 9.41 4.20 -4.73
C ALA A 69 8.29 4.10 -3.69
N ASN A 70 7.39 3.12 -3.84
CA ASN A 70 6.41 2.76 -2.82
C ASN A 70 6.97 1.65 -1.93
N ARG A 71 6.45 1.54 -0.72
CA ARG A 71 6.93 0.55 0.24
C ARG A 71 6.01 -0.67 0.24
N TRP A 72 6.56 -1.80 -0.14
CA TRP A 72 5.91 -3.09 0.03
C TRP A 72 5.86 -3.46 1.52
N ILE A 73 4.67 -3.71 2.06
CA ILE A 73 4.47 -4.09 3.47
C ILE A 73 4.42 -5.60 3.60
N GLY A 74 3.77 -6.29 2.68
CA GLY A 74 3.66 -7.74 2.68
C GLY A 74 2.33 -8.25 2.14
N THR A 75 2.21 -9.58 2.13
CA THR A 75 0.96 -10.27 1.82
C THR A 75 0.44 -10.91 3.09
N THR A 76 -0.85 -10.79 3.35
CA THR A 76 -1.54 -11.59 4.36
C THR A 76 -2.67 -12.39 3.73
N THR A 77 -2.89 -13.59 4.24
CA THR A 77 -3.96 -14.48 3.78
C THR A 77 -5.00 -14.57 4.89
N SER A 78 -6.23 -14.21 4.58
CA SER A 78 -7.35 -14.24 5.53
C SER A 78 -8.56 -14.91 4.87
N ASN A 79 -9.16 -15.88 5.55
CA ASN A 79 -10.30 -16.65 5.04
C ASN A 79 -10.12 -17.20 3.61
N GLY A 80 -8.91 -17.66 3.27
CA GLY A 80 -8.59 -18.20 1.95
C GLY A 80 -8.39 -17.14 0.84
N ARG A 81 -8.51 -15.85 1.15
CA ARG A 81 -8.22 -14.75 0.22
C ARG A 81 -6.86 -14.13 0.51
N LYS A 82 -6.10 -13.82 -0.54
CA LYS A 82 -4.83 -13.11 -0.41
C LYS A 82 -5.07 -11.61 -0.49
N SER A 83 -4.39 -10.89 0.40
CA SER A 83 -4.39 -9.44 0.46
C SER A 83 -2.95 -8.94 0.48
N HIS A 84 -2.64 -8.01 -0.41
CA HIS A 84 -1.32 -7.42 -0.57
C HIS A 84 -1.35 -5.99 -0.05
N ARG A 85 -0.34 -5.55 0.68
CA ARG A 85 -0.32 -4.21 1.28
C ARG A 85 0.87 -3.40 0.79
N ILE A 86 0.58 -2.19 0.32
CA ILE A 86 1.57 -1.22 -0.16
C ILE A 86 1.33 0.10 0.58
N GLU A 87 2.38 0.63 1.19
CA GLU A 87 2.39 1.99 1.74
C GLU A 87 2.85 2.98 0.66
N LYS A 88 2.10 4.08 0.54
CA LYS A 88 2.40 5.16 -0.38
C LYS A 88 3.71 5.83 0.03
N GLY A 89 4.70 5.80 -0.87
CA GLY A 89 5.96 6.51 -0.66
C GLY A 89 5.78 8.02 -0.70
N SER A 90 6.59 8.74 0.08
CA SER A 90 6.65 10.21 0.08
C SER A 90 7.38 10.79 -1.13
N SER A 91 7.93 9.94 -2.00
CA SER A 91 8.66 10.37 -3.19
C SER A 91 7.70 11.04 -4.15
N LEU A 92 7.79 12.38 -4.23
CA LEU A 92 7.15 13.21 -5.24
C LEU A 92 7.36 12.54 -6.60
N ARG A 93 6.30 12.00 -7.18
CA ARG A 93 6.30 11.63 -8.59
C ARG A 93 6.44 12.95 -9.35
N VAL A 94 7.67 13.25 -9.77
CA VAL A 94 7.90 14.15 -10.90
C VAL A 94 7.34 13.42 -12.12
N LEU A 95 6.02 13.47 -12.28
CA LEU A 95 5.35 13.20 -13.55
C LEU A 95 5.70 14.38 -14.45
N THR A 96 6.93 14.42 -14.96
CA THR A 96 7.23 15.26 -16.11
C THR A 96 6.58 14.57 -17.30
N ASP A 97 5.35 14.98 -17.54
CA ASP A 97 4.66 14.89 -18.83
C ASP A 97 5.64 15.30 -19.95
N ARG A 98 5.79 14.44 -20.96
CA ARG A 98 6.53 14.70 -22.20
C ARG A 98 5.64 14.38 -23.37
#